data_AF-A0A812W9Z9-F1
#
_entry.id   AF-A0A812W9Z9-F1
#
_cell.length_a   1.000
_cell.length_b   1.000
_cell.length_c   1.000
_cell.angle_alpha   90.00
_cell.angle_beta   90.00
_cell.angle_gamma   90.00
#
_symmetry.space_group_name_H-M   'P 1'
#
loop_
_entity.id
_entity.type
_entity.pdbx_description
1 polymer ?
#
loop_
_entity_poly.entity_id
_entity_poly.type
_entity_poly.pdbx_seq_one_letter_code
_entity_poly.pdbx_strand_id
1 'polypeptide(L)'
;MGAWAIQTQLDQREWELTKPLEQNVDLDWLDFRWREMSRAVSLRWVDVPACLRALTLLGVLIQAHCDGGAGVLLEVVLVCFSQIGLIANPRFHTVSSASGFGEFEVTDDIDSLEWWVDGQSGWAFYFALSWWLKQKRAKPFSDMAKRLETIEVRWKEMRRALAAELSAHGACRDNWEALRQANETAQEMLREARVMATE
;
A
#
# COMPACT_ATOMS: atom_id res chain seq x y z
N MET A 1 -18.28 -20.61 18.59
CA MET A 1 -19.50 -20.59 17.75
C MET A 1 -19.98 -19.17 17.39
N GLY A 2 -19.57 -18.09 18.08
CA GLY A 2 -20.05 -16.73 17.78
C GLY A 2 -19.51 -16.07 16.50
N ALA A 3 -18.25 -16.34 16.11
CA ALA A 3 -17.61 -15.69 14.96
C ALA A 3 -18.34 -15.95 13.63
N TRP A 4 -18.85 -17.17 13.43
CA TRP A 4 -19.54 -17.54 12.18
C TRP A 4 -20.87 -16.79 12.02
N ALA A 5 -21.62 -16.59 13.12
CA ALA A 5 -22.86 -15.83 13.09
C ALA A 5 -22.64 -14.35 12.77
N ILE A 6 -21.54 -13.76 13.26
CA ILE A 6 -21.14 -12.38 12.94
C ILE A 6 -20.77 -12.27 11.46
N GLN A 7 -19.98 -13.22 10.93
CA GLN A 7 -19.60 -13.27 9.52
C GLN A 7 -20.84 -13.31 8.62
N THR A 8 -21.79 -14.22 8.90
CA THR A 8 -23.02 -14.33 8.12
C THR A 8 -23.86 -13.05 8.15
N GLN A 9 -23.91 -12.35 9.29
CA GLN A 9 -24.62 -11.06 9.37
C GLN A 9 -23.91 -9.96 8.58
N LEU A 10 -22.57 -9.92 8.59
CA LEU A 10 -21.80 -8.99 7.77
C LEU A 10 -21.99 -9.27 6.28
N ASP A 11 -21.93 -10.54 5.86
CA ASP A 11 -22.14 -10.93 4.47
C ASP A 11 -23.56 -10.56 3.99
N GLN A 12 -24.57 -10.71 4.85
CA GLN A 12 -25.96 -10.31 4.55
C GLN A 12 -26.12 -8.78 4.42
N ARG A 13 -25.31 -8.00 5.14
CA ARG A 13 -25.36 -6.53 5.16
C ARG A 13 -24.20 -5.88 4.42
N GLU A 14 -23.44 -6.64 3.64
CA GLU A 14 -22.27 -6.15 2.92
C GLU A 14 -22.65 -4.95 2.04
N TRP A 15 -23.84 -4.99 1.43
CA TRP A 15 -24.36 -3.91 0.60
C TRP A 15 -24.59 -2.60 1.38
N GLU A 16 -25.05 -2.68 2.64
CA GLU A 16 -25.27 -1.50 3.48
C GLU A 16 -23.95 -0.84 3.86
N LEU A 17 -22.91 -1.66 4.01
CA LEU A 17 -21.56 -1.25 4.40
C LEU A 17 -20.73 -0.74 3.22
N THR A 18 -20.98 -1.27 2.01
CA THR A 18 -20.19 -0.96 0.81
C THR A 18 -20.83 0.07 -0.12
N LYS A 19 -22.09 0.46 0.13
CA LYS A 19 -22.74 1.50 -0.68
C LYS A 19 -22.00 2.84 -0.52
N PRO A 20 -21.84 3.59 -1.62
CA PRO A 20 -21.20 4.88 -1.60
C PRO A 20 -22.13 5.86 -0.90
N LEU A 21 -21.65 6.40 0.20
CA LEU A 21 -22.30 7.47 0.92
C LEU A 21 -21.65 8.77 0.48
N GLU A 22 -22.46 9.81 0.25
CA GLU A 22 -21.95 11.14 -0.10
C GLU A 22 -20.96 11.66 0.95
N GLN A 23 -21.21 11.34 2.23
CA GLN A 23 -20.35 11.70 3.36
C GLN A 23 -18.97 11.02 3.32
N ASN A 24 -18.85 9.87 2.65
CA ASN A 24 -17.62 9.09 2.59
C ASN A 24 -16.79 9.39 1.34
N VAL A 25 -17.23 10.29 0.46
CA VAL A 25 -16.54 10.57 -0.82
C VAL A 25 -15.09 11.04 -0.60
N ASP A 26 -14.84 11.84 0.43
CA ASP A 26 -13.47 12.29 0.73
C ASP A 26 -12.59 11.16 1.27
N LEU A 27 -13.14 10.23 2.05
CA LEU A 27 -12.42 9.06 2.55
C LEU A 27 -12.09 8.11 1.39
N ASP A 28 -13.08 7.81 0.54
CA ASP A 28 -12.88 6.98 -0.64
C ASP A 28 -11.84 7.58 -1.59
N TRP A 29 -11.79 8.91 -1.69
CA TRP A 29 -10.75 9.62 -2.45
C TRP A 29 -9.36 9.39 -1.85
N LEU A 30 -9.21 9.46 -0.53
CA LEU A 30 -7.92 9.19 0.12
C LEU A 30 -7.45 7.76 -0.15
N ASP A 31 -8.35 6.78 -0.11
CA ASP A 31 -8.03 5.38 -0.42
C ASP A 31 -7.67 5.17 -1.89
N PHE A 32 -8.39 5.82 -2.80
CA PHE A 32 -8.05 5.81 -4.23
C PHE A 32 -6.69 6.47 -4.50
N ARG A 33 -6.49 7.68 -3.99
CA ARG A 33 -5.25 8.45 -4.10
C ARG A 33 -4.07 7.66 -3.56
N TRP A 34 -4.24 7.03 -2.40
CA TRP A 34 -3.24 6.16 -1.81
C TRP A 34 -2.88 4.99 -2.72
N ARG A 35 -3.86 4.21 -3.19
CA ARG A 35 -3.63 3.07 -4.08
C ARG A 35 -2.88 3.49 -5.35
N GLU A 36 -3.25 4.62 -5.94
CA GLU A 36 -2.59 5.13 -7.14
C GLU A 36 -1.16 5.62 -6.87
N MET A 37 -0.93 6.30 -5.75
CA MET A 37 0.42 6.69 -5.31
C MET A 37 1.30 5.46 -5.07
N SER A 38 0.80 4.45 -4.35
CA SER A 38 1.53 3.21 -4.06
C SER A 38 1.87 2.44 -5.34
N ARG A 39 0.96 2.39 -6.32
CA ARG A 39 1.24 1.78 -7.63
C ARG A 39 2.35 2.52 -8.38
N ALA A 40 2.31 3.85 -8.40
CA ALA A 40 3.32 4.67 -9.07
C ALA A 40 4.72 4.58 -8.41
N VAL A 41 4.74 4.29 -7.11
CA VAL A 41 5.96 4.22 -6.30
C VAL A 41 6.43 2.77 -6.10
N SER A 42 5.71 1.78 -6.64
CA SER A 42 6.08 0.38 -6.51
C SER A 42 7.45 0.11 -7.16
N LEU A 43 8.41 -0.29 -6.33
CA LEU A 43 9.76 -0.64 -6.77
C LEU A 43 9.88 -2.14 -6.76
N ARG A 44 10.34 -2.73 -7.86
CA ARG A 44 10.67 -4.15 -7.91
C ARG A 44 12.12 -4.32 -7.48
N TRP A 45 12.44 -5.50 -6.96
CA TRP A 45 13.82 -5.85 -6.62
C TRP A 45 14.78 -5.69 -7.81
N VAL A 46 14.29 -5.93 -9.03
CA VAL A 46 15.06 -5.78 -10.27
C VAL A 46 15.47 -4.33 -10.53
N ASP A 47 14.69 -3.36 -10.02
CA ASP A 47 14.94 -1.93 -10.19
C ASP A 47 16.03 -1.42 -9.20
N VAL A 48 16.42 -2.25 -8.22
CA VAL A 48 17.51 -1.95 -7.27
C VAL A 48 18.88 -2.12 -7.96
N PRO A 49 19.80 -1.15 -7.82
CA PRO A 49 21.16 -1.24 -8.34
C PRO A 49 21.84 -2.56 -7.97
N ALA A 50 22.55 -3.15 -8.93
CA ALA A 50 23.23 -4.44 -8.73
C ALA A 50 24.21 -4.42 -7.54
N CYS A 51 24.88 -3.28 -7.29
CA CYS A 51 25.77 -3.11 -6.15
C CYS A 51 25.03 -3.22 -4.80
N LEU A 52 23.85 -2.59 -4.66
CA LEU A 52 23.05 -2.68 -3.45
C LEU A 52 22.49 -4.09 -3.27
N ARG A 53 22.03 -4.73 -4.34
CA ARG A 53 21.59 -6.14 -4.30
C ARG A 53 22.72 -7.06 -3.86
N ALA A 54 23.93 -6.88 -4.40
CA ALA A 54 25.10 -7.67 -4.04
C ALA A 54 25.51 -7.45 -2.58
N LEU A 55 25.48 -6.21 -2.09
CA LEU A 55 25.74 -5.90 -0.68
C LEU A 55 24.71 -6.55 0.25
N THR A 56 23.43 -6.51 -0.10
CA THR A 56 22.38 -7.21 0.67
C THR A 56 22.62 -8.72 0.68
N LEU A 57 22.92 -9.33 -0.48
CA LEU A 57 23.22 -10.76 -0.56
C LEU A 57 24.49 -11.13 0.22
N LEU A 58 25.52 -10.30 0.15
CA LEU A 58 26.76 -10.49 0.89
C LEU A 58 26.53 -10.40 2.39
N GLY A 59 25.72 -9.44 2.86
CA GLY A 59 25.31 -9.34 4.26
C GLY A 59 24.60 -10.60 4.74
N VAL A 60 23.66 -11.12 3.94
CA VAL A 60 22.97 -12.40 4.24
C VAL A 60 23.96 -13.57 4.30
N LEU A 61 24.93 -13.63 3.39
CA LEU A 61 25.93 -14.71 3.36
C LEU A 61 26.90 -14.64 4.55
N ILE A 62 27.41 -13.45 4.88
CA ILE A 62 28.29 -13.24 6.03
C ILE A 62 27.55 -13.62 7.31
N GLN A 63 26.30 -13.18 7.47
CA GLN A 63 25.49 -13.55 8.63
C GLN A 63 25.31 -15.07 8.73
N ALA A 64 24.94 -15.73 7.63
CA ALA A 64 24.78 -17.18 7.58
C ALA A 64 26.07 -17.95 7.89
N HIS A 65 27.25 -17.36 7.64
CA HIS A 65 28.54 -17.98 7.94
C HIS A 65 29.05 -17.67 9.36
N CYS A 66 28.71 -16.50 9.91
CA CYS A 66 29.09 -16.10 11.26
C CYS A 66 28.21 -16.77 12.33
N ASP A 67 26.95 -17.07 12.01
CA ASP A 67 26.03 -17.75 12.91
C ASP A 67 26.21 -19.27 12.87
N GLY A 68 27.17 -19.77 13.64
CA GLY A 68 27.16 -21.15 14.14
C GLY A 68 26.07 -21.43 15.19
N GLY A 69 25.07 -20.54 15.36
CA GLY A 69 24.04 -20.61 16.39
C GLY A 69 22.70 -20.04 15.92
N ALA A 70 21.65 -20.88 15.97
CA ALA A 70 20.34 -20.70 15.37
C ALA A 70 19.44 -19.55 15.90
N GLY A 71 19.97 -18.56 16.63
CA GLY A 71 19.19 -17.51 17.28
C GLY A 71 19.06 -16.20 16.50
N VAL A 72 20.08 -15.80 15.74
CA VAL A 72 20.20 -14.43 15.18
C VAL A 72 19.65 -14.31 13.75
N LEU A 73 19.44 -15.46 13.09
CA LEU A 73 18.86 -15.56 11.75
C LEU A 73 17.44 -14.96 11.64
N LEU A 74 16.67 -14.95 12.73
CA LEU A 74 15.30 -14.40 12.73
C LEU A 74 15.31 -12.86 12.75
N GLU A 75 16.19 -12.23 13.52
CA GLU A 75 16.20 -10.77 13.67
C GLU A 75 16.72 -10.06 12.42
N VAL A 76 17.78 -10.57 11.79
CA VAL A 76 18.32 -9.98 10.56
C VAL A 76 17.36 -10.18 9.38
N VAL A 77 16.68 -11.32 9.31
CA VAL A 77 15.61 -11.55 8.33
C VAL A 77 14.44 -10.60 8.60
N LEU A 78 14.02 -10.40 9.84
CA LEU A 78 12.97 -9.42 10.20
C LEU A 78 13.38 -7.98 9.86
N VAL A 79 14.65 -7.59 10.04
CA VAL A 79 15.15 -6.26 9.65
C VAL A 79 15.18 -6.11 8.13
N CYS A 80 15.65 -7.12 7.39
CA CYS A 80 15.63 -7.09 5.93
C CYS A 80 14.20 -7.13 5.35
N PHE A 81 13.30 -7.92 5.94
CA PHE A 81 11.90 -8.03 5.51
C PHE A 81 11.06 -6.81 5.93
N SER A 82 11.31 -6.20 7.09
CA SER A 82 10.69 -4.92 7.46
C SER A 82 11.14 -3.82 6.50
N GLN A 83 12.41 -3.82 6.08
CA GLN A 83 12.93 -2.89 5.07
C GLN A 83 12.37 -3.15 3.67
N ILE A 84 12.15 -4.41 3.26
CA ILE A 84 11.48 -4.74 1.99
C ILE A 84 9.97 -4.42 2.07
N GLY A 85 9.34 -4.60 3.23
CA GLY A 85 7.95 -4.18 3.50
C GLY A 85 7.77 -2.66 3.35
N LEU A 86 8.74 -1.90 3.84
CA LEU A 86 8.88 -0.45 3.64
C LEU A 86 9.09 -0.05 2.17
N ILE A 87 9.52 -1.02 1.34
CA ILE A 87 9.63 -0.88 -0.12
C ILE A 87 8.33 -1.20 -0.85
N ALA A 88 7.51 -2.10 -0.31
CA ALA A 88 6.29 -2.58 -0.94
C ALA A 88 5.00 -1.84 -0.51
N ASN A 89 4.91 -1.31 0.73
CA ASN A 89 3.68 -0.66 1.21
C ASN A 89 3.93 0.32 2.38
N PRO A 90 3.87 1.65 2.17
CA PRO A 90 4.25 2.61 3.22
C PRO A 90 3.22 2.87 4.33
N ARG A 91 2.03 2.21 4.36
CA ARG A 91 1.01 2.42 5.42
C ARG A 91 0.32 1.17 5.99
N PHE A 92 0.59 -0.03 5.47
CA PHE A 92 -0.01 -1.25 6.04
C PHE A 92 1.04 -2.35 6.14
N HIS A 93 1.62 -2.47 7.33
CA HIS A 93 2.37 -3.63 7.74
C HIS A 93 1.42 -4.62 8.43
N THR A 94 0.74 -5.46 7.67
CA THR A 94 0.29 -6.76 8.20
C THR A 94 1.29 -7.81 7.75
N VAL A 95 2.37 -7.96 8.52
CA VAL A 95 3.18 -9.19 8.44
C VAL A 95 2.36 -10.27 9.15
N SER A 96 1.48 -10.94 8.39
CA SER A 96 0.87 -12.19 8.85
C SER A 96 1.97 -13.25 8.88
N SER A 97 2.71 -13.31 9.97
CA SER A 97 3.56 -14.47 10.23
C SER A 97 2.63 -15.62 10.59
N ALA A 98 2.72 -16.74 9.86
CA ALA A 98 2.06 -17.99 10.24
C ALA A 98 2.64 -18.59 11.55
N SER A 99 3.37 -17.80 12.33
CA SER A 99 4.12 -18.17 13.52
C SER A 99 3.78 -17.23 14.69
N GLY A 100 2.57 -17.38 15.22
CA GLY A 100 2.28 -17.27 16.66
C GLY A 100 2.49 -15.94 17.39
N PHE A 101 2.84 -14.85 16.73
CA PHE A 101 2.88 -13.53 17.35
C PHE A 101 1.77 -12.65 16.78
N GLY A 102 0.98 -12.06 17.68
CA GLY A 102 -0.19 -11.26 17.36
C GLY A 102 0.12 -10.05 16.48
N GLU A 103 -0.95 -9.39 16.04
CA GLU A 103 -0.86 -8.16 15.25
C GLU A 103 -0.15 -7.07 16.05
N PHE A 104 0.86 -6.43 15.46
CA PHE A 104 1.44 -5.20 15.99
C PHE A 104 1.46 -4.14 14.90
N GLU A 105 0.88 -2.98 15.23
CA GLU A 105 0.77 -1.80 14.39
C GLU A 105 2.01 -0.91 14.62
N VAL A 106 2.77 -0.62 13.57
CA VAL A 106 3.85 0.38 13.61
C VAL A 106 3.34 1.63 12.89
N THR A 107 2.88 2.61 13.67
CA THR A 107 2.25 3.85 13.18
C THR A 107 3.21 5.00 12.91
N ASP A 108 4.49 4.88 13.29
CA ASP A 108 5.36 6.06 13.37
C ASP A 108 6.37 6.20 12.21
N ASP A 109 6.70 7.47 11.94
CA ASP A 109 7.61 7.95 10.92
C ASP A 109 9.01 7.28 11.03
N ILE A 110 9.68 7.04 9.90
CA ILE A 110 11.03 6.38 9.88
C ILE A 110 12.02 7.04 10.85
N ASP A 111 11.84 8.34 11.07
CA ASP A 111 12.71 9.16 11.89
C ASP A 111 12.61 8.85 13.40
N SER A 112 11.63 8.06 13.86
CA SER A 112 11.45 7.67 15.27
C SER A 112 11.94 6.26 15.63
N LEU A 113 12.41 5.46 14.66
CA LEU A 113 12.95 4.14 14.99
C LEU A 113 14.34 4.25 15.64
N GLU A 114 14.41 3.96 16.94
CA GLU A 114 15.67 3.70 17.65
C GLU A 114 16.21 2.31 17.30
N TRP A 115 17.41 2.27 16.71
CA TRP A 115 18.08 1.03 16.33
C TRP A 115 19.37 0.82 17.12
N TRP A 116 19.47 -0.34 17.76
CA TRP A 116 20.67 -0.83 18.42
C TRP A 116 21.52 -1.61 17.41
N VAL A 117 22.35 -0.92 16.63
CA VAL A 117 23.38 -1.57 15.79
C VAL A 117 24.71 -0.87 16.05
N ASP A 118 25.56 -1.50 16.86
CA ASP A 118 26.88 -1.01 17.29
C ASP A 118 27.97 -1.02 16.17
N GLY A 119 27.57 -0.92 14.90
CA GLY A 119 28.47 -1.00 13.74
C GLY A 119 28.39 0.23 12.84
N GLN A 120 29.50 0.99 12.71
CA GLN A 120 29.60 2.15 11.81
C GLN A 120 29.32 1.82 10.32
N SER A 121 29.55 0.58 9.89
CA SER A 121 29.35 0.14 8.50
C SER A 121 27.88 0.01 8.10
N GLY A 122 26.98 -0.29 9.04
CA GLY A 122 25.54 -0.42 8.79
C GLY A 122 24.90 0.93 8.41
N TRP A 123 25.34 2.01 9.06
CA TRP A 123 24.84 3.36 8.81
C TRP A 123 25.13 3.83 7.39
N ALA A 124 26.34 3.59 6.86
CA ALA A 124 26.71 4.01 5.51
C ALA A 124 25.81 3.35 4.44
N PHE A 125 25.53 2.05 4.58
CA PHE A 125 24.62 1.33 3.69
C PHE A 125 23.19 1.86 3.80
N TYR A 126 22.71 2.09 5.04
CA TYR A 126 21.38 2.65 5.28
C TYR A 126 21.22 4.03 4.66
N PHE A 127 22.17 4.95 4.88
CA PHE A 127 22.13 6.29 4.28
C PHE A 127 22.15 6.23 2.76
N ALA A 128 22.98 5.36 2.17
CA ALA A 128 23.04 5.19 0.72
C ALA A 128 21.71 4.64 0.15
N LEU A 129 21.12 3.62 0.79
CA LEU A 129 19.85 3.04 0.37
C LEU A 129 18.68 4.03 0.55
N SER A 130 18.58 4.68 1.70
CA SER A 130 17.56 5.68 2.01
C SER A 130 17.64 6.89 1.09
N TRP A 131 18.85 7.38 0.81
CA TRP A 131 19.07 8.44 -0.17
C TRP A 131 18.61 8.02 -1.56
N TRP A 132 19.03 6.83 -2.01
CA TRP A 132 18.65 6.29 -3.32
C TRP A 132 17.13 6.13 -3.44
N LEU A 133 16.47 5.58 -2.41
CA LEU A 133 15.02 5.46 -2.35
C LEU A 133 14.34 6.82 -2.40
N LYS A 134 14.78 7.79 -1.60
CA LYS A 134 14.24 9.16 -1.63
C LYS A 134 14.34 9.77 -3.03
N GLN A 135 15.49 9.67 -3.68
CA GLN A 135 15.67 10.21 -5.04
C GLN A 135 14.79 9.48 -6.08
N LYS A 136 14.70 8.16 -6.01
CA LYS A 136 13.89 7.38 -6.96
C LYS A 136 12.40 7.60 -6.78
N ARG A 137 11.92 7.83 -5.55
CA ARG A 137 10.49 8.03 -5.26
C ARG A 137 10.04 9.47 -5.39
N ALA A 138 10.88 10.46 -5.09
CA ALA A 138 10.48 11.86 -5.02
C ALA A 138 9.85 12.38 -6.33
N LYS A 139 10.49 12.09 -7.47
CA LYS A 139 10.00 12.52 -8.78
C LYS A 139 8.66 11.87 -9.17
N PRO A 140 8.54 10.52 -9.24
CA PRO A 140 7.27 9.89 -9.60
C PRO A 140 6.15 10.21 -8.60
N PHE A 141 6.48 10.37 -7.31
CA PHE A 141 5.50 10.78 -6.30
C PHE A 141 4.98 12.19 -6.56
N SER A 142 5.86 13.16 -6.82
CA SER A 142 5.45 14.55 -7.10
C SER A 142 4.63 14.65 -8.38
N ASP A 143 5.06 13.95 -9.45
CA ASP A 143 4.36 13.94 -10.73
C ASP A 143 2.97 13.29 -10.59
N MET A 144 2.87 12.20 -9.83
CA MET A 144 1.59 11.53 -9.57
C MET A 144 0.68 12.36 -8.66
N ALA A 145 1.23 13.03 -7.65
CA ALA A 145 0.45 13.90 -6.76
C ALA A 145 -0.23 15.03 -7.55
N LYS A 146 0.50 15.68 -8.45
CA LYS A 146 -0.05 16.73 -9.33
C LYS A 146 -1.16 16.18 -10.24
N ARG A 147 -0.96 14.98 -10.80
CA ARG A 147 -1.98 14.33 -11.64
C ARG A 147 -3.24 14.01 -10.85
N LEU A 148 -3.10 13.48 -9.63
CA LEU A 148 -4.24 13.15 -8.78
C LEU A 148 -5.01 14.41 -8.37
N GLU A 149 -4.34 15.54 -8.13
CA GLU A 149 -4.99 16.82 -7.87
C GLU A 149 -5.89 17.26 -9.04
N THR A 150 -5.45 17.06 -10.28
CA THR A 150 -6.29 17.37 -11.46
C THR A 150 -7.49 16.43 -11.61
N ILE A 151 -7.38 15.18 -11.15
CA ILE A 151 -8.44 14.17 -11.27
C ILE A 151 -9.44 14.27 -10.10
N GLU A 152 -9.01 14.81 -8.95
CA GLU A 152 -9.77 14.85 -7.70
C GLU A 152 -11.18 15.41 -7.89
N VAL A 153 -11.30 16.58 -8.50
CA VAL A 153 -12.59 17.27 -8.65
C VAL A 153 -13.57 16.43 -9.45
N ARG A 154 -13.15 15.96 -10.64
CA ARG A 154 -13.98 15.15 -11.53
C ARG A 154 -14.36 13.81 -10.88
N TRP A 155 -13.43 13.20 -10.17
CA TRP A 155 -13.67 11.93 -9.47
C TRP A 155 -14.69 12.09 -8.35
N LYS A 156 -14.57 13.16 -7.54
CA LYS A 156 -15.51 13.46 -6.46
C LYS A 156 -16.90 13.80 -6.99
N GLU A 157 -16.99 14.58 -8.06
CA GLU A 157 -18.27 14.89 -8.73
C GLU A 157 -18.98 13.62 -9.20
N MET A 158 -18.26 12.72 -9.87
CA MET A 158 -18.80 11.43 -10.33
C MET A 158 -19.31 10.58 -9.14
N ARG A 159 -18.57 10.53 -8.02
CA ARG A 159 -18.99 9.76 -6.84
C ARG A 159 -20.20 10.37 -6.14
N ARG A 160 -20.29 11.70 -6.05
CA ARG A 160 -21.48 12.38 -5.51
C ARG A 160 -22.71 12.15 -6.39
N ALA A 161 -22.56 12.22 -7.72
CA ALA A 161 -23.64 11.92 -8.65
C ALA A 161 -24.17 10.49 -8.47
N LEU A 162 -23.27 9.51 -8.35
CA LEU A 162 -23.64 8.12 -8.14
C LEU A 162 -24.32 7.88 -6.77
N ALA A 163 -23.85 8.56 -5.71
CA ALA A 163 -24.52 8.52 -4.40
C ALA A 163 -25.93 9.15 -4.46
N ALA A 164 -26.09 10.25 -5.20
CA ALA A 164 -27.38 10.90 -5.41
C ALA A 164 -28.36 9.99 -6.18
N GLU A 165 -27.92 9.35 -7.26
CA GLU A 165 -28.73 8.39 -8.03
C GLU A 165 -29.19 7.22 -7.16
N LEU A 166 -28.30 6.66 -6.33
CA LEU A 166 -28.67 5.59 -5.39
C LEU A 166 -29.69 6.04 -4.34
N SER A 167 -29.57 7.26 -3.85
CA SER A 167 -30.55 7.82 -2.91
C SER A 167 -31.92 8.02 -3.58
N ALA A 168 -31.95 8.39 -4.86
CA ALA A 168 -33.16 8.67 -5.61
C ALA A 168 -33.92 7.40 -6.02
N HIS A 169 -33.22 6.34 -6.43
CA HIS A 169 -33.85 5.11 -6.91
C HIS A 169 -34.38 4.19 -5.81
N GLY A 170 -34.16 4.55 -4.53
CA GLY A 170 -34.35 3.63 -3.41
C GLY A 170 -33.28 2.54 -3.50
N ALA A 171 -32.47 2.40 -2.45
CA ALA A 171 -31.32 1.49 -2.46
C ALA A 171 -31.76 0.02 -2.60
N CYS A 172 -32.02 -0.41 -3.84
CA CYS A 172 -32.30 -1.78 -4.22
C CYS A 172 -31.00 -2.43 -4.69
N ARG A 173 -30.78 -3.67 -4.26
CA ARG A 173 -29.57 -4.45 -4.57
C ARG A 173 -29.28 -4.54 -6.06
N ASP A 174 -30.31 -4.71 -6.89
CA ASP A 174 -30.16 -4.89 -8.33
C ASP A 174 -29.64 -3.62 -9.02
N ASN A 175 -30.08 -2.43 -8.57
CA ASN A 175 -29.57 -1.15 -9.07
C ASN A 175 -28.12 -0.91 -8.64
N TRP A 176 -27.73 -1.42 -7.45
CA TRP A 176 -26.36 -1.30 -6.96
C TRP A 176 -25.38 -2.10 -7.82
N GLU A 177 -25.71 -3.32 -8.21
CA GLU A 177 -24.84 -4.13 -9.07
C GLU A 177 -24.61 -3.49 -10.44
N ALA A 178 -25.67 -2.92 -11.05
CA ALA A 178 -25.57 -2.18 -12.29
C ALA A 178 -24.68 -0.93 -12.15
N LEU A 179 -24.83 -0.16 -11.06
CA LEU A 179 -24.01 1.02 -10.79
C LEU A 179 -22.57 0.66 -10.44
N ARG A 180 -22.34 -0.48 -9.78
CA ARG A 180 -21.00 -1.02 -9.53
C ARG A 180 -20.30 -1.34 -10.85
N GLN A 181 -20.97 -2.04 -11.77
CA GLN A 181 -20.43 -2.32 -13.10
C GLN A 181 -20.16 -1.03 -13.91
N ALA A 182 -21.08 -0.05 -13.85
CA ALA A 182 -20.89 1.25 -14.49
C ALA A 182 -19.68 2.02 -13.91
N ASN A 183 -19.46 1.94 -12.59
CA ASN A 183 -18.29 2.53 -11.95
C ASN A 183 -16.99 1.78 -12.32
N GLU A 184 -17.01 0.45 -12.36
CA GLU A 184 -15.85 -0.35 -12.77
C GLU A 184 -15.45 -0.05 -14.23
N THR A 185 -16.43 0.05 -15.13
CA THR A 185 -16.20 0.44 -16.54
C THR A 185 -15.71 1.89 -16.67
N ALA A 186 -16.28 2.84 -15.91
CA ALA A 186 -15.78 4.22 -15.88
C ALA A 186 -14.33 4.31 -15.37
N GLN A 187 -13.97 3.52 -14.36
CA GLN A 187 -12.60 3.42 -13.87
C GLN A 187 -11.67 2.80 -14.92
N GLU A 188 -12.13 1.80 -15.67
CA GLU A 188 -11.34 1.19 -16.73
C GLU A 188 -11.11 2.16 -17.90
N MET A 189 -12.13 2.90 -18.33
CA MET A 189 -11.97 3.96 -19.33
C MET A 189 -10.97 5.04 -18.87
N LEU A 190 -10.97 5.41 -17.59
CA LEU A 190 -9.96 6.32 -17.04
C LEU A 190 -8.55 5.72 -17.06
N ARG A 191 -8.41 4.40 -16.87
CA ARG A 191 -7.13 3.71 -17.02
C ARG A 191 -6.67 3.67 -18.47
N GLU A 192 -7.54 3.37 -19.42
CA GLU A 192 -7.21 3.35 -20.85
C GLU A 192 -6.81 4.75 -21.34
N ALA A 193 -7.59 5.79 -20.99
CA ALA A 193 -7.27 7.17 -21.30
C ALA A 193 -5.91 7.59 -20.72
N ARG A 194 -5.54 7.05 -19.55
CA ARG A 194 -4.23 7.26 -18.93
C ARG A 194 -3.10 6.60 -19.72
N VAL A 195 -3.28 5.37 -20.22
CA VAL A 195 -2.28 4.68 -21.03
C VAL A 195 -2.03 5.46 -22.32
N MET A 196 -3.11 5.89 -23.00
CA MET A 196 -3.01 6.68 -24.23
C MET A 196 -2.36 8.06 -24.04
N ALA A 197 -2.48 8.67 -22.87
CA ALA A 197 -1.84 9.96 -22.57
C ALA A 197 -0.33 9.83 -22.25
N THR A 198 0.19 8.62 -22.13
CA THR A 198 1.62 8.35 -21.83
C THR A 198 2.42 7.82 -23.02
N GLU A 199 1.75 7.49 -24.13
CA GLU A 199 2.35 7.19 -25.44
C GLU A 199 2.50 8.46 -26.29
#